data_AF-A0AAN8WL03-F1
#
_entry.id   AF-A0AAN8WL03-F1
#
_cell.length_a   1.000
_cell.length_b   1.000
_cell.length_c   1.000
_cell.angle_alpha   90.00
_cell.angle_beta   90.00
_cell.angle_gamma   90.00
#
_symmetry.space_group_name_H-M   'P 1'
#
loop_
_entity.id
_entity.type
_entity.pdbx_description
1 polymer ?
#
loop_
_entity_poly.entity_id
_entity_poly.type
_entity_poly.pdbx_seq_one_letter_code
_entity_poly.pdbx_strand_id
1 'polypeptide(L)'
;KLEECQSWSDSFCSLVHDCQVMDKNLKTTHLKSCLTSKGLSVISWFQISDQDYDNDIGALTDRFANPEREKQALVLQLVDIPKPKNVAKNLDQFRLDYERILKTLKHYVQSSNWFIAILLQSKLPAEAKRFIFQRFQTKYFTVDQISTGLADHIVFLEKVPEGVKLPVKEIA
;
A
#
# COMPACT_ATOMS: atom_id res chain seq x y z
N LYS A 1 -8.30 5.48 -21.38
CA LYS A 1 -7.16 4.76 -20.77
C LYS A 1 -7.42 4.63 -19.26
N LEU A 2 -6.84 3.66 -18.54
CA LEU A 2 -7.15 3.46 -17.11
C LEU A 2 -6.68 4.63 -16.22
N GLU A 3 -5.53 5.23 -16.53
CA GLU A 3 -5.01 6.42 -15.82
C GLU A 3 -5.96 7.61 -15.91
N GLU A 4 -6.62 7.79 -17.07
CA GLU A 4 -7.65 8.81 -17.28
C GLU A 4 -8.91 8.49 -16.45
N CYS A 5 -9.25 7.21 -16.27
CA CYS A 5 -10.39 6.78 -15.46
C CYS A 5 -10.15 7.03 -13.97
N GLN A 6 -8.93 6.78 -13.50
CA GLN A 6 -8.54 6.98 -12.10
C GLN A 6 -8.42 8.46 -11.76
N SER A 7 -7.77 9.24 -12.61
CA SER A 7 -7.70 10.70 -12.46
C SER A 7 -9.08 11.37 -12.52
N TRP A 8 -9.98 10.86 -13.38
CA TRP A 8 -11.38 11.29 -13.40
C TRP A 8 -12.11 10.92 -12.09
N SER A 9 -11.93 9.69 -11.61
CA SER A 9 -12.56 9.20 -10.37
C SER A 9 -12.12 10.02 -9.17
N ASP A 10 -10.83 10.29 -9.02
CA ASP A 10 -10.29 11.08 -7.91
C ASP A 10 -10.85 12.51 -7.93
N SER A 11 -10.94 13.10 -9.13
CA SER A 11 -11.50 14.44 -9.33
C SER A 11 -13.01 14.48 -9.03
N PHE A 12 -13.76 13.47 -9.48
CA PHE A 12 -15.19 13.35 -9.21
C PHE A 12 -15.46 13.12 -7.72
N CYS A 13 -14.66 12.27 -7.06
CA CYS A 13 -14.81 12.01 -5.64
C CYS A 13 -14.61 13.28 -4.80
N SER A 14 -13.50 13.98 -5.05
CA SER A 14 -13.16 15.20 -4.31
C SER A 14 -14.13 16.36 -4.53
N LEU A 15 -14.71 16.48 -5.72
CA LEU A 15 -15.57 17.63 -6.09
C LEU A 15 -17.06 17.37 -5.85
N VAL A 16 -17.51 16.13 -6.00
CA VAL A 16 -18.94 15.77 -6.05
C VAL A 16 -19.31 14.70 -5.03
N HIS A 17 -18.60 13.56 -4.98
CA HIS A 17 -18.96 12.45 -4.09
C HIS A 17 -18.84 12.84 -2.61
N ASP A 18 -17.71 13.46 -2.23
CA ASP A 18 -17.40 13.82 -0.85
C ASP A 18 -18.06 15.14 -0.40
N CYS A 19 -18.69 15.87 -1.33
CA CYS A 19 -19.40 17.10 -1.02
C CYS A 19 -20.70 16.79 -0.26
N GLN A 20 -20.76 17.15 1.03
CA GLN A 20 -21.95 16.92 1.87
C GLN A 20 -23.10 17.91 1.61
N VAL A 21 -22.84 18.98 0.86
CA VAL A 21 -23.85 20.01 0.54
C VAL A 21 -24.75 19.58 -0.63
N MET A 22 -24.28 18.68 -1.48
CA MET A 22 -25.04 18.18 -2.62
C MET A 22 -25.90 16.97 -2.21
N ASP A 23 -27.17 16.98 -2.59
CA ASP A 23 -28.02 15.80 -2.48
C ASP A 23 -27.62 14.72 -3.49
N LYS A 24 -28.00 13.46 -3.24
CA LYS A 24 -27.57 12.34 -4.10
C LYS A 24 -28.18 12.44 -5.50
N ASN A 25 -29.37 13.02 -5.66
CA ASN A 25 -29.99 13.26 -6.97
C ASN A 25 -29.15 14.21 -7.86
N LEU A 26 -28.61 15.29 -7.29
CA LEU A 26 -27.73 16.20 -7.99
C LEU A 26 -26.39 15.52 -8.30
N LYS A 27 -25.85 14.71 -7.38
CA LYS A 27 -24.65 13.90 -7.62
C LYS A 27 -24.85 12.89 -8.76
N THR A 28 -25.99 12.20 -8.83
CA THR A 28 -26.34 11.28 -9.92
C THR A 28 -26.43 11.99 -11.27
N THR A 29 -27.03 13.18 -11.28
CA THR A 29 -27.14 14.01 -12.50
C THR A 29 -25.76 14.42 -13.00
N HIS A 30 -24.88 14.88 -12.10
CA HIS A 30 -23.49 15.19 -12.43
C HIS A 30 -22.74 13.95 -12.90
N LEU A 31 -22.87 12.82 -12.20
CA LEU A 31 -22.24 11.55 -12.56
C LEU A 31 -22.59 11.15 -14.00
N LYS A 32 -23.89 11.10 -14.33
CA LYS A 32 -24.38 10.75 -15.68
C LYS A 32 -23.92 11.74 -16.74
N SER A 33 -23.78 13.04 -16.41
CA SER A 33 -23.27 14.06 -17.34
C SER A 33 -21.77 13.92 -17.64
N CYS A 34 -21.00 13.35 -16.71
CA CYS A 34 -19.55 13.21 -16.83
C CYS A 34 -19.13 11.88 -17.50
N LEU A 35 -20.06 10.94 -17.64
CA LEU A 35 -19.80 9.62 -18.21
C LEU A 35 -20.00 9.63 -19.73
N THR A 36 -19.11 8.95 -20.44
CA THR A 36 -19.25 8.69 -21.88
C THR A 36 -20.08 7.43 -22.13
N SER A 37 -20.46 7.15 -23.38
CA SER A 37 -21.39 6.07 -23.76
C SER A 37 -21.11 4.70 -23.10
N LYS A 38 -19.85 4.33 -22.89
CA LYS A 38 -19.47 3.09 -22.16
C LYS A 38 -19.80 3.15 -20.67
N GLY A 39 -19.49 4.26 -19.98
CA GLY A 39 -19.79 4.44 -18.57
C GLY A 39 -21.30 4.57 -18.32
N LEU A 40 -21.98 5.32 -19.18
CA LEU A 40 -23.44 5.43 -19.20
C LEU A 40 -24.10 4.07 -19.38
N SER A 41 -23.62 3.21 -20.28
CA SER A 41 -24.21 1.87 -20.48
C SER A 41 -24.14 0.93 -19.27
N VAL A 42 -23.29 1.25 -18.28
CA VAL A 42 -23.17 0.50 -17.02
C VAL A 42 -24.30 0.87 -16.07
N ILE A 43 -24.63 2.16 -16.02
CA ILE A 43 -25.57 2.73 -15.06
C ILE A 43 -26.89 3.21 -15.70
N SER A 44 -27.07 3.01 -17.00
CA SER A 44 -28.22 3.52 -17.77
C SER A 44 -29.55 2.93 -17.34
N TRP A 45 -29.53 1.79 -16.65
CA TRP A 45 -30.72 1.09 -16.18
C TRP A 45 -31.23 1.59 -14.83
N PHE A 46 -30.38 2.30 -14.07
CA PHE A 46 -30.74 2.83 -12.75
C PHE A 46 -31.48 4.16 -12.85
N GLN A 47 -32.55 4.30 -12.05
CA GLN A 47 -33.34 5.53 -11.95
C GLN A 47 -32.56 6.62 -11.20
N ILE A 48 -32.99 7.87 -11.30
CA ILE A 48 -32.42 8.95 -10.47
C ILE A 48 -33.10 8.86 -9.09
N SER A 49 -32.48 8.11 -8.19
CA SER A 49 -32.89 8.04 -6.78
C SER A 49 -31.68 7.95 -5.85
N ASP A 50 -31.86 8.33 -4.59
CA ASP A 50 -30.81 8.32 -3.56
C ASP A 50 -30.24 6.91 -3.30
N GLN A 51 -31.04 5.86 -3.46
CA GLN A 51 -30.63 4.47 -3.31
C GLN A 51 -29.91 3.95 -4.55
N ASP A 52 -30.25 4.48 -5.72
CA ASP A 52 -29.63 4.15 -6.99
C ASP A 52 -28.27 4.82 -7.18
N TYR A 53 -28.01 5.97 -6.53
CA TYR A 53 -26.70 6.63 -6.58
C TYR A 53 -25.58 5.74 -6.00
N ASP A 54 -25.81 5.14 -4.84
CA ASP A 54 -24.80 4.28 -4.20
C ASP A 54 -24.58 3.00 -5.05
N ASN A 55 -25.65 2.49 -5.69
CA ASN A 55 -25.58 1.37 -6.62
C ASN A 55 -24.85 1.72 -7.93
N ASP A 56 -25.06 2.94 -8.47
CA ASP A 56 -24.39 3.46 -9.65
C ASP A 56 -22.88 3.59 -9.41
N ILE A 57 -22.50 4.16 -8.27
CA ILE A 57 -21.10 4.24 -7.86
C ILE A 57 -20.52 2.83 -7.69
N GLY A 58 -21.22 1.94 -6.97
CA GLY A 58 -20.78 0.55 -6.81
C GLY A 58 -20.55 -0.18 -8.15
N ALA A 59 -21.50 -0.07 -9.08
CA ALA A 59 -21.40 -0.71 -10.40
C ALA A 59 -20.27 -0.12 -11.27
N LEU A 60 -20.03 1.19 -11.19
CA LEU A 60 -18.91 1.84 -11.88
C LEU A 60 -17.58 1.47 -11.25
N THR A 61 -17.50 1.46 -9.92
CA THR A 61 -16.33 1.01 -9.17
C THR A 61 -16.03 -0.45 -9.52
N ASP A 62 -16.99 -1.37 -9.45
CA ASP A 62 -16.77 -2.79 -9.78
C ASP A 62 -16.33 -3.01 -11.23
N ARG A 63 -16.84 -2.19 -12.16
CA ARG A 63 -16.57 -2.35 -13.60
C ARG A 63 -15.30 -1.64 -14.07
N PHE A 64 -14.92 -0.55 -13.42
CA PHE A 64 -13.82 0.32 -13.88
C PHE A 64 -12.69 0.47 -12.86
N ALA A 65 -12.96 0.41 -11.56
CA ALA A 65 -11.93 0.17 -10.56
C ALA A 65 -11.69 -1.35 -10.51
N ASN A 66 -10.44 -1.78 -10.71
CA ASN A 66 -10.10 -3.19 -10.55
C ASN A 66 -9.29 -3.33 -9.26
N PRO A 67 -9.96 -3.38 -8.08
CA PRO A 67 -9.28 -3.39 -6.79
C PRO A 67 -8.34 -4.60 -6.65
N GLU A 68 -8.66 -5.74 -7.26
CA GLU A 68 -7.77 -6.90 -7.27
C GLU A 68 -6.53 -6.66 -8.14
N ARG A 69 -6.65 -5.97 -9.27
CA ARG A 69 -5.49 -5.58 -10.08
C ARG A 69 -4.59 -4.57 -9.35
N GLU A 70 -5.17 -3.61 -8.66
CA GLU A 70 -4.40 -2.63 -7.86
C GLU A 70 -3.67 -3.32 -6.71
N LYS A 71 -4.37 -4.18 -5.97
CA LYS A 71 -3.77 -5.03 -4.94
C LYS A 71 -2.65 -5.91 -5.50
N GLN A 72 -2.85 -6.56 -6.65
CA GLN A 72 -1.80 -7.33 -7.33
C GLN A 72 -0.62 -6.45 -7.71
N ALA A 73 -0.85 -5.26 -8.26
CA ALA A 73 0.20 -4.32 -8.62
C ALA A 73 1.02 -3.88 -7.39
N LEU A 74 0.37 -3.59 -6.26
CA LEU A 74 1.04 -3.25 -5.00
C LEU A 74 1.88 -4.42 -4.45
N VAL A 75 1.36 -5.65 -4.53
CA VAL A 75 2.12 -6.84 -4.13
C VAL A 75 3.32 -7.06 -5.04
N LEU A 76 3.17 -6.88 -6.35
CA LEU A 76 4.28 -6.97 -7.30
C LEU A 76 5.34 -5.90 -7.02
N GLN A 77 4.94 -4.65 -6.78
CA GLN A 77 5.87 -3.58 -6.38
C GLN A 77 6.65 -3.94 -5.11
N LEU A 78 5.98 -4.55 -4.12
CA LEU A 78 6.62 -5.01 -2.88
C LEU A 78 7.64 -6.14 -3.15
N VAL A 79 7.32 -7.07 -4.06
CA VAL A 79 8.21 -8.14 -4.52
C VAL A 79 9.40 -7.58 -5.31
N ASP A 80 9.22 -6.49 -6.05
CA ASP A 80 10.26 -5.90 -6.89
C ASP A 80 11.22 -4.98 -6.12
N ILE A 81 10.93 -4.65 -4.85
CA ILE A 81 11.88 -3.88 -4.03
C ILE A 81 13.23 -4.60 -3.97
N PRO A 82 14.35 -3.95 -4.36
CA PRO A 82 15.66 -4.58 -4.35
C PRO A 82 16.12 -4.93 -2.93
N LYS A 83 16.93 -5.97 -2.80
CA LYS A 83 17.55 -6.33 -1.50
C LYS A 83 18.51 -5.22 -1.07
N PRO A 84 18.34 -4.59 0.11
CA PRO A 84 19.24 -3.54 0.55
C PRO A 84 20.59 -4.10 0.99
N LYS A 85 21.64 -3.30 0.84
CA LYS A 85 22.93 -3.53 1.50
C LYS A 85 22.82 -3.13 2.97
N ASN A 86 23.67 -3.69 3.83
CA ASN A 86 23.73 -3.32 5.26
C ASN A 86 24.44 -1.97 5.47
N VAL A 87 23.84 -0.90 4.94
CA VAL A 87 24.29 0.49 5.03
C VAL A 87 23.07 1.31 5.43
N ALA A 88 23.22 2.24 6.38
CA ALA A 88 22.11 3.02 6.95
C ALA A 88 21.19 3.60 5.87
N LYS A 89 21.77 4.32 4.89
CA LYS A 89 21.03 4.92 3.76
C LYS A 89 20.26 3.89 2.92
N ASN A 90 20.85 2.72 2.65
CA ASN A 90 20.20 1.68 1.84
C ASN A 90 19.05 1.00 2.61
N LEU A 91 19.23 0.79 3.91
CA LEU A 91 18.21 0.21 4.78
C LEU A 91 17.05 1.18 5.00
N ASP A 92 17.33 2.48 5.16
CA ASP A 92 16.28 3.49 5.31
C ASP A 92 15.48 3.66 4.01
N GLN A 93 16.14 3.68 2.85
CA GLN A 93 15.44 3.70 1.56
C GLN A 93 14.52 2.47 1.40
N PHE A 94 15.04 1.27 1.70
CA PHE A 94 14.22 0.05 1.70
C PHE A 94 13.02 0.16 2.64
N ARG A 95 13.23 0.69 3.84
CA ARG A 95 12.18 0.92 4.83
C ARG A 95 11.08 1.83 4.30
N LEU A 96 11.45 3.00 3.77
CA LEU A 96 10.51 3.96 3.20
C LEU A 96 9.72 3.36 2.03
N ASP A 97 10.38 2.61 1.15
CA ASP A 97 9.74 2.02 -0.02
C ASP A 97 8.67 1.00 0.36
N TYR A 98 8.96 0.05 1.26
CA TYR A 98 7.94 -0.91 1.67
C TYR A 98 6.87 -0.27 2.55
N GLU A 99 7.20 0.67 3.45
CA GLU A 99 6.20 1.31 4.32
C GLU A 99 5.17 2.10 3.50
N ARG A 100 5.61 2.79 2.44
CA ARG A 100 4.72 3.46 1.49
C ARG A 100 3.74 2.47 0.85
N ILE A 101 4.22 1.34 0.35
CA ILE A 101 3.37 0.34 -0.31
C ILE A 101 2.40 -0.30 0.70
N LEU A 102 2.87 -0.63 1.90
CA LEU A 102 2.04 -1.22 2.94
C LEU A 102 0.95 -0.27 3.42
N LYS A 103 1.21 1.04 3.47
CA LYS A 103 0.18 2.04 3.79
C LYS A 103 -0.98 1.96 2.81
N THR A 104 -0.69 1.86 1.51
CA THR A 104 -1.72 1.71 0.48
C THR A 104 -2.39 0.34 0.54
N LEU A 105 -1.61 -0.74 0.72
CA LEU A 105 -2.12 -2.11 0.76
C LEU A 105 -3.06 -2.37 1.94
N LYS A 106 -2.90 -1.67 3.06
CA LYS A 106 -3.81 -1.74 4.23
C LYS A 106 -5.26 -1.39 3.91
N HIS A 107 -5.51 -0.61 2.86
CA HIS A 107 -6.88 -0.32 2.41
C HIS A 107 -7.55 -1.54 1.77
N TYR A 108 -6.77 -2.49 1.26
CA TYR A 108 -7.26 -3.69 0.55
C TYR A 108 -7.15 -4.97 1.39
N VAL A 109 -6.27 -5.00 2.41
CA VAL A 109 -5.98 -6.22 3.19
C VAL A 109 -6.14 -5.93 4.68
N GLN A 110 -7.20 -6.49 5.29
CA GLN A 110 -7.54 -6.28 6.71
C GLN A 110 -6.93 -7.33 7.66
N SER A 111 -6.33 -8.41 7.14
CA SER A 111 -5.90 -9.59 7.91
C SER A 111 -4.38 -9.69 8.16
N SER A 112 -3.99 -10.65 9.02
CA SER A 112 -2.59 -10.94 9.40
C SER A 112 -1.68 -11.17 8.19
N ASN A 113 -0.74 -10.26 7.98
CA ASN A 113 0.17 -10.22 6.84
C ASN A 113 1.47 -11.01 7.06
N TRP A 114 1.36 -12.22 7.58
CA TRP A 114 2.52 -13.08 7.87
C TRP A 114 3.41 -13.32 6.64
N PHE A 115 2.80 -13.45 5.45
CA PHE A 115 3.53 -13.63 4.20
C PHE A 115 4.35 -12.38 3.81
N ILE A 116 3.84 -11.17 4.12
CA ILE A 116 4.58 -9.92 3.93
C ILE A 116 5.81 -9.90 4.83
N ALA A 117 5.66 -10.32 6.09
CA ALA A 117 6.80 -10.38 6.99
C ALA A 117 7.88 -11.36 6.50
N ILE A 118 7.48 -12.53 5.99
CA ILE A 118 8.40 -13.48 5.35
C ILE A 118 9.09 -12.86 4.12
N LEU A 119 8.33 -12.18 3.25
CA LEU A 119 8.87 -11.52 2.07
C LEU A 119 9.91 -10.46 2.45
N LEU A 120 9.58 -9.58 3.39
CA LEU A 120 10.51 -8.55 3.87
C LEU A 120 11.74 -9.19 4.50
N GLN A 121 11.56 -10.19 5.37
CA GLN A 121 12.67 -10.92 6.00
C GLN A 121 13.56 -11.62 4.97
N SER A 122 13.01 -12.09 3.85
CA SER A 122 13.82 -12.70 2.77
C SER A 122 14.74 -11.70 2.07
N LYS A 123 14.38 -10.41 2.08
CA LYS A 123 15.12 -9.32 1.43
C LYS A 123 16.20 -8.72 2.33
N LEU A 124 16.01 -8.76 3.65
CA LEU A 124 16.97 -8.19 4.60
C LEU A 124 18.38 -8.82 4.47
N PRO A 125 19.45 -8.02 4.66
CA PRO A 125 20.80 -8.54 4.80
C PRO A 125 20.96 -9.30 6.13
N ALA A 126 21.95 -10.19 6.21
CA ALA A 126 22.14 -11.09 7.35
C ALA A 126 22.39 -10.33 8.65
N GLU A 127 23.14 -9.23 8.58
CA GLU A 127 23.47 -8.36 9.71
C GLU A 127 22.22 -7.71 10.30
N ALA A 128 21.35 -7.16 9.43
CA ALA A 128 20.07 -6.58 9.86
C ALA A 128 19.17 -7.66 10.49
N LYS A 129 19.08 -8.86 9.90
CA LYS A 129 18.32 -9.98 10.50
C LYS A 129 18.85 -10.34 11.89
N ARG A 130 20.18 -10.40 12.04
CA ARG A 130 20.83 -10.71 13.32
C ARG A 130 20.53 -9.62 14.36
N PHE A 131 20.59 -8.35 13.98
CA PHE A 131 20.26 -7.24 14.87
C PHE A 131 18.80 -7.33 15.36
N ILE A 132 17.86 -7.53 14.45
CA ILE A 132 16.43 -7.66 14.76
C ILE A 132 16.18 -8.90 15.64
N PHE A 133 16.83 -10.03 15.34
CA PHE A 133 16.79 -11.23 16.17
C PHE A 133 17.32 -10.96 17.60
N GLN A 134 18.45 -10.27 17.74
CA GLN A 134 19.00 -9.93 19.05
C GLN A 134 18.08 -9.02 19.86
N ARG A 135 17.30 -8.17 19.19
CA ARG A 135 16.32 -7.30 19.84
C ARG A 135 15.07 -8.06 20.30
N PHE A 136 14.47 -8.87 19.44
CA PHE A 136 13.15 -9.47 19.69
C PHE A 136 13.19 -10.96 20.08
N GLN A 137 14.36 -11.60 20.03
CA GLN A 137 14.59 -12.99 20.44
C GLN A 137 13.67 -14.01 19.73
N THR A 138 13.27 -13.73 18.49
CA THR A 138 12.44 -14.60 17.65
C THR A 138 12.99 -14.69 16.23
N LYS A 139 12.82 -15.84 15.57
CA LYS A 139 13.17 -16.02 14.14
C LYS A 139 12.00 -15.70 13.20
N TYR A 140 10.79 -15.59 13.74
CA TYR A 140 9.55 -15.31 13.01
C TYR A 140 9.15 -13.86 13.30
N PHE A 141 9.63 -12.93 12.48
CA PHE A 141 9.36 -11.51 12.69
C PHE A 141 7.95 -11.15 12.22
N THR A 142 7.31 -10.21 12.92
CA THR A 142 6.16 -9.47 12.38
C THR A 142 6.63 -8.28 11.54
N VAL A 143 5.74 -7.71 10.72
CA VAL A 143 6.04 -6.47 9.98
C VAL A 143 6.44 -5.34 10.93
N ASP A 144 5.77 -5.20 12.07
CA ASP A 144 6.06 -4.14 13.05
C ASP A 144 7.43 -4.33 13.71
N GLN A 145 7.82 -5.58 14.00
CA GLN A 145 9.15 -5.91 14.51
C GLN A 145 10.23 -5.63 13.46
N ILE A 146 9.98 -5.92 12.18
CA ILE A 146 10.90 -5.58 11.09
C ILE A 146 11.07 -4.06 10.99
N SER A 147 9.97 -3.29 10.98
CA SER A 147 10.01 -1.83 10.88
C SER A 147 10.74 -1.20 12.06
N THR A 148 10.37 -1.57 13.29
CA THR A 148 10.99 -1.04 14.51
C THR A 148 12.46 -1.44 14.59
N GLY A 149 12.78 -2.72 14.34
CA GLY A 149 14.14 -3.23 14.41
C GLY A 149 15.05 -2.66 13.31
N LEU A 150 14.52 -2.37 12.11
CA LEU A 150 15.26 -1.66 11.08
C LEU A 150 15.54 -0.22 11.47
N ALA A 151 14.55 0.51 12.01
CA ALA A 151 14.74 1.88 12.45
C ALA A 151 15.85 1.97 13.51
N ASP A 152 15.84 1.08 14.50
CA ASP A 152 16.88 1.01 15.52
C ASP A 152 18.25 0.65 14.94
N HIS A 153 18.30 -0.27 13.96
CA HIS A 153 19.54 -0.68 13.31
C HIS A 153 20.14 0.44 12.45
N ILE A 154 19.29 1.22 11.75
CA ILE A 154 19.71 2.40 10.99
C ILE A 154 20.36 3.41 11.94
N VAL A 155 19.69 3.75 13.05
CA VAL A 155 20.24 4.66 14.08
C VAL A 155 21.55 4.12 14.66
N PHE A 156 21.67 2.80 14.84
CA PHE A 156 22.91 2.17 15.29
C PHE A 156 24.03 2.34 14.25
N LEU A 157 23.77 2.08 12.97
CA LEU A 157 24.75 2.22 11.89
C LEU A 157 25.19 3.68 11.67
N GLU A 158 24.31 4.65 11.91
CA GLU A 158 24.66 6.08 11.82
C GLU A 158 25.59 6.52 12.96
N LYS A 159 25.52 5.85 14.12
CA LYS A 159 26.35 6.14 15.29
C LYS A 159 27.69 5.41 15.29
N VAL A 160 27.84 4.37 14.48
CA VAL A 160 29.08 3.56 14.40
C VAL A 160 29.80 3.86 13.08
N PRO A 161 31.03 4.42 13.10
CA PRO A 161 31.78 4.70 11.87
C PRO A 161 31.98 3.45 11.01
N GLU A 162 31.96 3.62 9.68
CA GLU A 162 32.20 2.56 8.70
C GLU A 162 33.50 1.79 9.05
N GLY A 163 33.39 0.47 9.25
CA GLY A 163 34.55 -0.41 9.46
C GLY A 163 34.60 -1.16 10.80
N VAL A 164 33.70 -0.87 11.75
CA VAL A 164 33.62 -1.65 12.99
C VAL A 164 32.86 -2.96 12.75
N LYS A 165 33.60 -4.08 12.65
CA LYS A 165 33.01 -5.42 12.64
C LYS A 165 32.27 -5.65 13.95
N LEU A 166 30.98 -5.98 13.85
CA LEU A 166 30.18 -6.47 14.98
C LEU A 166 30.94 -7.60 15.67
N PRO A 167 30.99 -7.64 17.02
CA PRO A 167 31.63 -8.75 17.72
C PRO A 167 30.98 -10.05 17.25
N VAL A 168 31.81 -10.92 16.67
CA VAL A 168 31.44 -12.27 16.29
C VAL A 168 31.33 -13.04 17.60
N LYS A 169 30.12 -13.12 18.15
CA LYS A 169 29.80 -14.27 18.98
C LYS A 169 29.46 -15.39 18.01
N GLU A 170 30.43 -16.28 17.81
CA GLU A 170 30.19 -17.59 17.20
C GLU A 170 29.02 -18.23 17.93
N ILE A 171 28.02 -18.67 17.17
CA ILE A 171 26.85 -19.37 17.68
C ILE A 171 27.10 -20.84 17.38
N ALA A 172 27.27 -21.63 18.43
CA ALA A 172 27.17 -23.09 18.41
C ALA A 172 25.72 -23.53 18.20
#